data_AF-A0A349D8U3-F1
#
_entry.id   AF-A0A349D8U3-F1
#
_cell.length_a   1.000
_cell.length_b   1.000
_cell.length_c   1.000
_cell.angle_alpha   90.00
_cell.angle_beta   90.00
_cell.angle_gamma   90.00
#
_symmetry.space_group_name_H-M   'P 1'
#
loop_
_entity.id
_entity.type
_entity.pdbx_description
1 polymer ?
#
loop_
_entity_poly.entity_id
_entity_poly.type
_entity_poly.pdbx_seq_one_letter_code
_entity_poly.pdbx_strand_id
1 'polypeptide(L)'
;MLTRWLISCVLVLSLSSCFPEDKQISTTKPIDHTAWTLLLEKHVDAEGFVNYKAFQADSLSLNDYLKLLSKNNPNDAFWTEEEQLAYWINAYNAFTIQIVLRHYPLESIRDIAGAIPFVNSVWDVDFIRIEDRVYSLNNIEHGILRSHFKEPRIHFAINCASMSCPQLRGEAYTASKLEKQLGEQVVLFVNDRSKNDFLEDELRLSKIFSWFGGDFEDGQSIPEFLQKYSNVEFSLDADIKFFDYDWRLNSQEL
;
A
#
# COMPACT_ATOMS: atom_id res chain seq x y z
N MET A 1 9.95 80.12 25.62
CA MET A 1 10.57 79.49 24.42
C MET A 1 11.26 78.20 24.84
N LEU A 2 11.34 77.23 23.92
CA LEU A 2 11.98 75.90 23.98
C LEU A 2 11.05 74.73 24.39
N THR A 3 10.05 74.42 23.55
CA THR A 3 9.95 73.33 22.53
C THR A 3 10.09 71.89 23.04
N ARG A 4 8.94 71.20 23.07
CA ARG A 4 8.77 69.74 23.23
C ARG A 4 9.18 69.02 21.93
N TRP A 5 9.95 67.94 22.04
CA TRP A 5 10.18 67.00 20.95
C TRP A 5 9.19 65.82 21.06
N LEU A 6 8.36 65.64 20.03
CA LEU A 6 7.53 64.45 19.83
C LEU A 6 8.36 63.45 19.02
N ILE A 7 8.65 62.29 19.61
CA ILE A 7 9.24 61.15 18.91
C ILE A 7 8.08 60.37 18.27
N SER A 8 8.03 60.37 16.94
CA SER A 8 7.07 59.59 16.16
C SER A 8 7.60 58.17 15.99
N CYS A 9 6.93 57.18 16.58
CA CYS A 9 7.19 55.76 16.32
C CYS A 9 6.65 55.39 14.94
N VAL A 10 7.54 55.15 13.98
CA VAL A 10 7.19 54.54 12.69
C VAL A 10 7.04 53.04 12.90
N LEU A 11 5.79 52.54 12.86
CA LEU A 11 5.49 51.11 12.81
C LEU A 11 5.89 50.60 11.41
N VAL A 12 6.94 49.78 11.33
CA VAL A 12 7.28 49.04 10.11
C VAL A 12 6.37 47.82 10.06
N LEU A 13 5.29 47.91 9.28
CA LEU A 13 4.47 46.75 8.91
C LEU A 13 5.28 45.88 7.94
N SER A 14 5.86 44.79 8.45
CA SER A 14 6.43 43.74 7.62
C SER A 14 5.29 43.00 6.92
N LEU A 15 5.03 43.36 5.66
CA LEU A 15 4.19 42.57 4.77
C LEU A 15 4.87 41.21 4.57
N SER A 16 4.38 40.18 5.27
CA SER A 16 4.75 38.80 4.99
C SER A 16 4.12 38.45 3.65
N SER A 17 4.92 38.53 2.58
CA SER A 17 4.55 37.98 1.28
C SER A 17 4.40 36.47 1.44
N CYS A 18 3.17 35.97 1.48
CA CYS A 18 2.89 34.58 1.16
C CYS A 18 3.28 34.35 -0.30
N PHE A 19 4.51 33.93 -0.54
CA PHE A 19 4.84 33.26 -1.79
C PHE A 19 4.19 31.88 -1.73
N PRO A 20 3.38 31.49 -2.74
CA PRO A 20 2.97 30.10 -2.85
C PRO A 20 4.23 29.25 -2.97
N GLU A 21 4.36 28.25 -2.10
CA GLU A 21 5.41 27.25 -2.16
C GLU A 21 5.27 26.56 -3.53
N ASP A 22 6.25 26.77 -4.42
CA ASP A 22 6.25 26.17 -5.75
C ASP A 22 6.25 24.66 -5.56
N LYS A 23 5.10 24.04 -5.83
CA LYS A 23 4.92 22.59 -5.78
C LYS A 23 5.81 22.02 -6.87
N GLN A 24 7.02 21.59 -6.52
CA GLN A 24 7.99 21.06 -7.47
C GLN A 24 7.33 19.90 -8.22
N ILE A 25 7.12 20.07 -9.52
CA ILE A 25 6.53 19.04 -10.38
C ILE A 25 7.64 18.05 -10.68
N SER A 26 7.47 16.79 -10.25
CA SER A 26 8.38 15.70 -10.61
C SER A 26 8.49 15.59 -12.13
N THR A 27 9.72 15.42 -12.61
CA THR A 27 10.02 15.23 -14.05
C THR A 27 10.68 13.87 -14.31
N THR A 28 10.54 12.94 -13.37
CA THR A 28 11.16 11.62 -13.47
C THR A 28 10.46 10.76 -14.51
N LYS A 29 11.09 9.65 -14.89
CA LYS A 29 10.57 8.70 -15.88
C LYS A 29 10.35 7.33 -15.24
N PRO A 30 9.51 6.47 -15.85
CA PRO A 30 9.29 5.10 -15.40
C PRO A 30 10.58 4.34 -15.11
N ILE A 31 10.56 3.56 -14.04
CA ILE A 31 11.72 2.78 -13.57
C ILE A 31 11.57 1.30 -13.91
N ASP A 32 12.69 0.58 -13.91
CA ASP A 32 12.72 -0.87 -14.02
C ASP A 32 12.55 -1.53 -12.64
N HIS A 33 11.60 -2.47 -12.54
CA HIS A 33 11.31 -3.23 -11.32
C HIS A 33 12.01 -4.60 -11.25
N THR A 34 12.90 -4.93 -12.18
CA THR A 34 13.61 -6.22 -12.23
C THR A 34 14.33 -6.56 -10.91
N ALA A 35 14.97 -5.58 -10.27
CA ALA A 35 15.63 -5.78 -8.97
C ALA A 35 14.65 -6.21 -7.87
N TRP A 36 13.40 -5.73 -7.93
CA TRP A 36 12.35 -6.11 -6.99
C TRP A 36 11.85 -7.52 -7.27
N THR A 37 11.63 -7.87 -8.54
CA THR A 37 11.26 -9.24 -8.95
C THR A 37 12.29 -10.24 -8.45
N LEU A 38 13.60 -9.99 -8.62
CA LEU A 38 14.64 -10.92 -8.15
C LEU A 38 14.62 -11.14 -6.63
N LEU A 39 14.26 -10.12 -5.86
CA LEU A 39 14.12 -10.25 -4.40
C LEU A 39 12.86 -11.05 -4.04
N LEU A 40 11.74 -10.79 -4.71
CA LEU A 40 10.49 -11.51 -4.51
C LEU A 40 10.64 -12.99 -4.86
N GLU A 41 11.17 -13.31 -6.04
CA GLU A 41 11.40 -14.70 -6.49
C GLU A 41 12.31 -15.49 -5.54
N LYS A 42 13.23 -14.81 -4.85
CA LYS A 42 14.17 -15.44 -3.92
C LYS A 42 13.55 -15.70 -2.54
N HIS A 43 12.62 -14.84 -2.09
CA HIS A 43 12.18 -14.80 -0.69
C HIS A 43 10.69 -15.01 -0.48
N VAL A 44 9.90 -15.08 -1.54
CA VAL A 44 8.45 -15.30 -1.48
C VAL A 44 8.14 -16.65 -2.10
N ASP A 45 7.41 -17.49 -1.38
CA ASP A 45 7.00 -18.81 -1.89
C ASP A 45 5.75 -18.72 -2.79
N ALA A 46 5.29 -19.87 -3.28
CA ALA A 46 4.14 -19.94 -4.19
C ALA A 46 2.82 -19.53 -3.52
N GLU A 47 2.75 -19.65 -2.20
CA GLU A 47 1.62 -19.27 -1.36
C GLU A 47 1.66 -17.79 -0.94
N GLY A 48 2.74 -17.07 -1.27
CA GLY A 48 2.90 -15.65 -0.96
C GLY A 48 3.44 -15.37 0.45
N PHE A 49 3.99 -16.36 1.15
CA PHE A 49 4.66 -16.20 2.43
C PHE A 49 6.11 -15.78 2.24
N VAL A 50 6.59 -14.93 3.15
CA VAL A 50 7.90 -14.30 3.05
C VAL A 50 8.90 -14.97 3.99
N ASN A 51 10.07 -15.32 3.48
CA ASN A 51 11.21 -15.74 4.29
C ASN A 51 11.96 -14.54 4.88
N TYR A 52 11.38 -13.86 5.86
CA TYR A 52 11.95 -12.63 6.42
C TYR A 52 13.39 -12.81 6.95
N LYS A 53 13.69 -13.96 7.55
CA LYS A 53 15.02 -14.27 8.07
C LYS A 53 16.06 -14.37 6.94
N ALA A 54 15.76 -15.06 5.84
CA ALA A 54 16.66 -15.10 4.69
C ALA A 54 16.73 -13.73 4.00
N PHE A 55 15.62 -13.00 3.94
CA PHE A 55 15.55 -11.66 3.32
C PHE A 55 16.46 -10.65 4.02
N GLN A 56 16.68 -10.77 5.33
CA GLN A 56 17.64 -9.91 6.05
C GLN A 56 19.03 -9.89 5.39
N ALA A 57 19.49 -11.02 4.82
CA ALA A 57 20.79 -11.10 4.15
C ALA A 57 20.88 -10.24 2.87
N ASP A 58 19.75 -9.94 2.22
CA ASP A 58 19.68 -9.13 1.00
C ASP A 58 19.16 -7.70 1.27
N SER A 59 19.22 -7.23 2.52
CA SER A 59 18.78 -5.89 2.92
C SER A 59 19.45 -4.77 2.13
N LEU A 60 20.70 -4.96 1.67
CA LEU A 60 21.39 -3.98 0.82
C LEU A 60 20.71 -3.85 -0.55
N SER A 61 20.42 -4.98 -1.20
CA SER A 61 19.72 -5.02 -2.49
C SER A 61 18.31 -4.43 -2.39
N LEU A 62 17.59 -4.74 -1.30
CA LEU A 62 16.30 -4.11 -1.01
C LEU A 62 16.45 -2.58 -0.88
N ASN A 63 17.41 -2.11 -0.08
CA ASN A 63 17.61 -0.68 0.12
C ASN A 63 18.01 0.05 -1.17
N ASP A 64 18.71 -0.60 -2.09
CA ASP A 64 19.03 0.00 -3.40
C ASP A 64 17.79 0.13 -4.29
N TYR A 65 16.90 -0.87 -4.28
CA TYR A 65 15.60 -0.76 -4.95
C TYR A 65 14.71 0.33 -4.31
N LEU A 66 14.66 0.41 -2.98
CA LEU A 66 13.91 1.46 -2.29
C LEU A 66 14.47 2.87 -2.58
N LYS A 67 15.79 3.02 -2.71
CA LYS A 67 16.39 4.29 -3.17
C LYS A 67 15.99 4.64 -4.61
N LEU A 68 15.83 3.64 -5.47
CA LEU A 68 15.35 3.85 -6.85
C LEU A 68 13.92 4.40 -6.83
N LEU A 69 13.03 3.79 -6.05
CA LEU A 69 11.67 4.31 -5.81
C LEU A 69 11.73 5.74 -5.25
N SER A 70 12.47 5.94 -4.15
CA SER A 70 12.59 7.24 -3.48
C SER A 70 13.06 8.40 -4.36
N LYS A 71 13.73 8.13 -5.48
CA LYS A 71 14.24 9.15 -6.42
C LYS A 71 13.35 9.36 -7.65
N ASN A 72 12.34 8.52 -7.87
CA ASN A 72 11.56 8.50 -9.11
C ASN A 72 10.07 8.49 -8.80
N ASN A 73 9.58 9.62 -8.28
CA ASN A 73 8.16 9.81 -8.03
C ASN A 73 7.37 9.88 -9.36
N PRO A 74 6.32 9.07 -9.55
CA PRO A 74 5.50 9.12 -10.74
C PRO A 74 4.85 10.49 -10.98
N ASN A 75 4.58 10.81 -12.25
CA ASN A 75 3.97 12.07 -12.66
C ASN A 75 3.21 11.92 -13.98
N ASP A 76 2.23 12.78 -14.19
CA ASP A 76 1.34 12.73 -15.36
C ASP A 76 2.03 13.15 -16.67
N ALA A 77 3.22 13.75 -16.62
CA ALA A 77 3.93 14.23 -17.80
C ALA A 77 4.72 13.11 -18.51
N PHE A 78 5.22 12.12 -17.76
CA PHE A 78 6.13 11.11 -18.26
C PHE A 78 5.72 9.67 -17.96
N TRP A 79 4.66 9.45 -17.19
CA TRP A 79 4.17 8.12 -16.81
C TRP A 79 2.72 7.92 -17.26
N THR A 80 2.41 6.73 -17.76
CA THR A 80 1.01 6.32 -17.95
C THR A 80 0.37 5.94 -16.63
N GLU A 81 -0.96 5.94 -16.55
CA GLU A 81 -1.70 5.58 -15.35
C GLU A 81 -1.32 4.17 -14.85
N GLU A 82 -1.12 3.21 -15.75
CA GLU A 82 -0.68 1.85 -15.42
C GLU A 82 0.75 1.81 -14.87
N GLU A 83 1.66 2.66 -15.37
CA GLU A 83 3.01 2.77 -14.82
C GLU A 83 2.98 3.38 -13.42
N GLN A 84 2.13 4.38 -13.19
CA GLN A 84 1.96 4.97 -11.87
C GLN A 84 1.35 3.96 -10.88
N LEU A 85 0.31 3.23 -11.29
CA LEU A 85 -0.36 2.22 -10.45
C LEU A 85 0.60 1.08 -10.10
N ALA A 86 1.32 0.54 -11.09
CA ALA A 86 2.33 -0.49 -10.85
C ALA A 86 3.42 -0.02 -9.88
N TYR A 87 3.90 1.22 -10.04
CA TYR A 87 4.87 1.81 -9.12
C TYR A 87 4.34 1.86 -7.69
N TRP A 88 3.13 2.36 -7.47
CA TRP A 88 2.60 2.57 -6.11
C TRP A 88 2.27 1.25 -5.41
N ILE A 89 1.80 0.23 -6.14
CA ILE A 89 1.62 -1.12 -5.60
C ILE A 89 2.98 -1.69 -5.17
N ASN A 90 4.00 -1.60 -6.04
CA ASN A 90 5.34 -2.07 -5.73
C ASN A 90 5.98 -1.31 -4.56
N ALA A 91 5.77 0.00 -4.48
CA ALA A 91 6.26 0.83 -3.38
C ALA A 91 5.64 0.40 -2.05
N TYR A 92 4.30 0.27 -1.98
CA TYR A 92 3.63 -0.20 -0.77
C TYR A 92 4.21 -1.54 -0.29
N ASN A 93 4.31 -2.52 -1.19
CA ASN A 93 4.78 -3.86 -0.86
C ASN A 93 6.25 -3.84 -0.40
N ALA A 94 7.13 -3.15 -1.13
CA ALA A 94 8.56 -3.11 -0.80
C ALA A 94 8.84 -2.36 0.52
N PHE A 95 8.13 -1.25 0.78
CA PHE A 95 8.25 -0.53 2.05
C PHE A 95 7.60 -1.28 3.21
N THR A 96 6.56 -2.09 2.97
CA THR A 96 6.00 -3.01 3.98
C THR A 96 7.05 -4.06 4.37
N ILE A 97 7.73 -4.68 3.40
CA ILE A 97 8.84 -5.59 3.69
C ILE A 97 9.96 -4.86 4.45
N GLN A 98 10.30 -3.63 4.05
CA GLN A 98 11.32 -2.86 4.75
C GLN A 98 11.00 -2.65 6.23
N ILE A 99 9.78 -2.22 6.57
CA ILE A 99 9.43 -1.95 7.96
C ILE A 99 9.40 -3.23 8.79
N VAL A 100 8.93 -4.35 8.23
CA VAL A 100 9.02 -5.66 8.89
C VAL A 100 10.47 -6.04 9.15
N LEU A 101 11.35 -5.98 8.13
CA LEU A 101 12.76 -6.37 8.29
C LEU A 101 13.52 -5.51 9.31
N ARG A 102 13.18 -4.22 9.45
CA ARG A 102 13.77 -3.33 10.46
C ARG A 102 13.43 -3.73 11.90
N HIS A 103 12.35 -4.48 12.11
CA HIS A 103 11.85 -4.87 13.42
C HIS A 103 11.88 -6.39 13.64
N TYR A 104 12.28 -7.17 12.64
CA TYR A 104 12.31 -8.63 12.71
C TYR A 104 13.38 -9.12 13.70
N PRO A 105 13.11 -10.14 14.54
CA PRO A 105 11.90 -10.99 14.57
C PRO A 105 10.71 -10.36 15.33
N LEU A 106 9.50 -10.62 14.83
CA LEU A 106 8.23 -10.19 15.43
C LEU A 106 7.09 -11.17 15.08
N GLU A 107 6.07 -11.26 15.93
CA GLU A 107 4.94 -12.18 15.74
C GLU A 107 3.84 -11.55 14.85
N SER A 108 3.63 -10.24 14.95
CA SER A 108 2.66 -9.49 14.15
C SER A 108 3.23 -8.13 13.74
N ILE A 109 2.98 -7.70 12.49
CA ILE A 109 3.34 -6.34 12.04
C ILE A 109 2.75 -5.24 12.97
N ARG A 110 1.65 -5.54 13.67
CA ARG A 110 1.03 -4.63 14.64
C ARG A 110 1.90 -4.36 15.87
N ASP A 111 2.80 -5.28 16.21
CA ASP A 111 3.71 -5.14 17.36
C ASP A 111 4.68 -3.97 17.16
N ILE A 112 4.94 -3.58 15.91
CA ILE A 112 5.79 -2.44 15.56
C ILE A 112 5.21 -1.13 16.11
N ALA A 113 3.89 -0.94 16.02
CA ALA A 113 3.23 0.26 16.54
C ALA A 113 3.39 0.37 18.07
N GLY A 114 3.23 -0.75 18.78
CA GLY A 114 3.39 -0.82 20.23
C GLY A 114 4.80 -0.47 20.73
N ALA A 115 5.82 -0.58 19.85
CA ALA A 115 7.20 -0.22 20.15
C ALA A 115 7.52 1.27 19.92
N ILE A 116 6.64 2.04 19.26
CA ILE A 116 6.87 3.45 18.91
C ILE A 116 5.92 4.34 19.75
N PRO A 117 6.45 5.24 20.61
CA PRO A 117 5.61 6.12 21.41
C PRO A 117 4.68 6.97 20.54
N PHE A 118 3.40 7.06 20.93
CA PHE A 118 2.36 7.88 20.29
C PHE A 118 1.93 7.42 18.87
N VAL A 119 2.35 6.24 18.43
CA VAL A 119 1.87 5.61 17.19
C VAL A 119 0.86 4.51 17.53
N ASN A 120 -0.36 4.65 17.02
CA ASN A 120 -1.44 3.67 17.25
C ASN A 120 -1.47 2.54 16.20
N SER A 121 -0.78 2.74 15.08
CA SER A 121 -0.82 1.87 13.91
C SER A 121 0.48 1.99 13.14
N VAL A 122 1.08 0.85 12.79
CA VAL A 122 2.31 0.77 11.99
C VAL A 122 2.11 1.40 10.60
N TRP A 123 0.87 1.35 10.09
CA TRP A 123 0.51 1.92 8.79
C TRP A 123 0.43 3.45 8.79
N ASP A 124 0.42 4.09 9.97
CA ASP A 124 0.44 5.56 10.14
C ASP A 124 1.85 6.11 10.44
N VAL A 125 2.88 5.25 10.43
CA VAL A 125 4.26 5.71 10.63
C VAL A 125 4.76 6.39 9.35
N ASP A 126 5.16 7.65 9.45
CA ASP A 126 5.81 8.39 8.36
C ASP A 126 7.29 7.99 8.25
N PHE A 127 7.60 7.05 7.35
CA PHE A 127 8.99 6.57 7.15
C PHE A 127 9.40 6.43 5.69
N ILE A 128 8.46 6.56 4.75
CA ILE A 128 8.68 6.35 3.33
C ILE A 128 8.99 7.69 2.69
N ARG A 129 10.25 7.94 2.36
CA ARG A 129 10.64 9.18 1.68
C ARG A 129 10.66 8.98 0.17
N ILE A 130 9.86 9.74 -0.57
CA ILE A 130 9.87 9.78 -2.04
C ILE A 130 10.00 11.26 -2.42
N GLU A 131 11.12 11.57 -3.08
CA GLU A 131 11.58 12.94 -3.33
C GLU A 131 11.62 13.80 -2.04
N ASP A 132 10.88 14.89 -2.00
CA ASP A 132 10.77 15.85 -0.91
C ASP A 132 9.69 15.49 0.11
N ARG A 133 8.86 14.48 -0.19
CA ARG A 133 7.73 14.08 0.65
C ARG A 133 8.03 12.85 1.50
N VAL A 134 7.39 12.80 2.65
CA VAL A 134 7.38 11.64 3.54
C VAL A 134 5.95 11.09 3.57
N TYR A 135 5.85 9.78 3.44
CA TYR A 135 4.61 9.03 3.39
C TYR A 135 4.62 7.95 4.48
N SER A 136 3.43 7.63 4.96
CA SER A 136 3.11 6.37 5.61
C SER A 136 2.54 5.36 4.61
N LEU A 137 2.41 4.09 5.01
CA LEU A 137 1.74 3.08 4.19
C LEU A 137 0.28 3.47 3.93
N ASN A 138 -0.40 4.06 4.92
CA ASN A 138 -1.76 4.58 4.76
C ASN A 138 -1.83 5.75 3.78
N ASN A 139 -0.81 6.61 3.70
CA ASN A 139 -0.81 7.64 2.67
C ASN A 139 -0.72 7.05 1.27
N ILE A 140 0.05 5.98 1.06
CA ILE A 140 0.12 5.29 -0.23
C ILE A 140 -1.20 4.59 -0.53
N GLU A 141 -1.74 3.81 0.40
CA GLU A 141 -2.97 3.04 0.19
C GLU A 141 -4.19 3.95 0.03
N HIS A 142 -4.51 4.76 1.03
CA HIS A 142 -5.72 5.57 1.02
C HIS A 142 -5.56 6.86 0.22
N GLY A 143 -4.40 7.50 0.35
CA GLY A 143 -4.16 8.83 -0.22
C GLY A 143 -3.83 8.80 -1.72
N ILE A 144 -3.34 7.67 -2.23
CA ILE A 144 -2.93 7.53 -3.63
C ILE A 144 -3.68 6.38 -4.30
N LEU A 145 -3.45 5.13 -3.89
CA LEU A 145 -3.97 3.95 -4.59
C LEU A 145 -5.50 3.95 -4.65
N ARG A 146 -6.18 4.09 -3.51
CA ARG A 146 -7.64 4.06 -3.43
C ARG A 146 -8.28 5.33 -4.00
N SER A 147 -7.76 6.50 -3.65
CA SER A 147 -8.39 7.78 -3.98
C SER A 147 -8.23 8.16 -5.46
N HIS A 148 -7.08 7.88 -6.06
CA HIS A 148 -6.73 8.32 -7.41
C HIS A 148 -7.20 7.31 -8.46
N PHE A 149 -6.82 6.04 -8.31
CA PHE A 149 -7.01 5.03 -9.36
C PHE A 149 -8.40 4.39 -9.33
N LYS A 150 -9.08 4.38 -8.18
CA LYS A 150 -10.40 3.75 -8.00
C LYS A 150 -10.45 2.31 -8.54
N GLU A 151 -9.34 1.60 -8.41
CA GLU A 151 -9.16 0.25 -8.91
C GLU A 151 -9.37 -0.75 -7.76
N PRO A 152 -10.52 -1.43 -7.64
CA PRO A 152 -10.81 -2.31 -6.50
C PRO A 152 -9.82 -3.47 -6.36
N ARG A 153 -9.17 -3.89 -7.45
CA ARG A 153 -8.25 -5.03 -7.46
C ARG A 153 -6.95 -4.74 -6.72
N ILE A 154 -6.64 -3.47 -6.39
CA ILE A 154 -5.47 -3.12 -5.56
C ILE A 154 -5.50 -3.81 -4.20
N HIS A 155 -6.69 -4.03 -3.62
CA HIS A 155 -6.87 -4.69 -2.32
C HIS A 155 -6.36 -6.12 -2.28
N PHE A 156 -6.09 -6.71 -3.45
CA PHE A 156 -5.51 -8.04 -3.59
C PHE A 156 -4.06 -8.01 -4.09
N ALA A 157 -3.56 -6.82 -4.45
CA ALA A 157 -2.22 -6.59 -4.99
C ALA A 157 -1.25 -6.01 -3.95
N ILE A 158 -1.76 -5.36 -2.91
CA ILE A 158 -0.97 -4.90 -1.77
C ILE A 158 -1.03 -5.91 -0.61
N ASN A 159 0.12 -6.16 0.01
CA ASN A 159 0.27 -7.09 1.12
C ASN A 159 0.72 -6.34 2.37
N CYS A 160 -0.12 -6.38 3.40
CA CYS A 160 0.07 -5.76 4.70
C CYS A 160 0.89 -6.61 5.70
N ALA A 161 1.57 -7.64 5.23
CA ALA A 161 2.39 -8.60 6.00
C ALA A 161 1.66 -9.36 7.11
N SER A 162 0.39 -9.72 6.92
CA SER A 162 -0.36 -10.58 7.86
C SER A 162 -0.89 -11.83 7.18
N MET A 163 -1.17 -12.88 7.97
CA MET A 163 -1.68 -14.17 7.49
C MET A 163 -2.99 -14.05 6.71
N SER A 164 -3.86 -13.11 7.09
CA SER A 164 -5.11 -12.85 6.38
C SER A 164 -5.00 -11.84 5.23
N CYS A 165 -3.82 -11.25 4.98
CA CYS A 165 -3.60 -10.40 3.80
C CYS A 165 -3.70 -11.26 2.52
N PRO A 166 -3.93 -10.63 1.35
CA PRO A 166 -3.75 -11.30 0.07
C PRO A 166 -2.33 -11.80 -0.10
N GLN A 167 -2.15 -12.82 -0.93
CA GLN A 167 -0.83 -13.37 -1.22
C GLN A 167 0.07 -12.29 -1.83
N LEU A 168 1.29 -12.15 -1.30
CA LEU A 168 2.29 -11.31 -1.95
C LEU A 168 2.74 -11.99 -3.24
N ARG A 169 2.61 -11.30 -4.37
CA ARG A 169 3.04 -11.84 -5.66
C ARG A 169 4.56 -12.03 -5.69
N GLY A 170 5.02 -13.17 -6.21
CA GLY A 170 6.45 -13.49 -6.39
C GLY A 170 7.18 -12.71 -7.49
N GLU A 171 6.54 -11.73 -8.13
CA GLU A 171 7.17 -10.82 -9.11
C GLU A 171 6.62 -9.40 -8.93
N ALA A 172 7.37 -8.39 -9.38
CA ALA A 172 6.91 -7.02 -9.36
C ALA A 172 5.76 -6.78 -10.35
N TYR A 173 4.91 -5.80 -10.04
CA TYR A 173 3.91 -5.30 -10.97
C TYR A 173 4.58 -4.45 -12.05
N THR A 174 4.17 -4.61 -13.30
CA THR A 174 4.67 -3.79 -14.42
C THR A 174 3.51 -3.36 -15.31
N ALA A 175 3.54 -2.13 -15.84
CA ALA A 175 2.45 -1.60 -16.67
C ALA A 175 2.02 -2.56 -17.80
N SER A 176 2.99 -3.17 -18.50
CA SER A 176 2.73 -4.12 -19.59
C SER A 176 2.00 -5.42 -19.19
N LYS A 177 2.01 -5.77 -17.90
CA LYS A 177 1.38 -6.98 -17.35
C LYS A 177 0.27 -6.67 -16.34
N LEU A 178 0.05 -5.41 -16.00
CA LEU A 178 -0.70 -4.99 -14.83
C LEU A 178 -2.10 -5.58 -14.78
N GLU A 179 -2.86 -5.46 -15.87
CA GLU A 179 -4.21 -6.01 -15.98
C GLU A 179 -4.27 -7.52 -15.69
N LYS A 180 -3.34 -8.28 -16.27
CA LYS A 180 -3.23 -9.72 -16.05
C LYS A 180 -2.86 -10.01 -14.59
N GLN A 181 -1.90 -9.28 -14.03
CA GLN A 181 -1.43 -9.49 -12.66
C GLN A 181 -2.52 -9.17 -11.62
N LEU A 182 -3.27 -8.08 -11.83
CA LEU A 182 -4.42 -7.72 -10.98
C LEU A 182 -5.53 -8.76 -11.08
N GLY A 183 -5.89 -9.19 -12.30
CA GLY A 183 -6.90 -10.23 -12.50
C GLY A 183 -6.53 -11.55 -11.82
N GLU A 184 -5.27 -11.99 -11.95
CA GLU A 184 -4.78 -13.20 -11.29
C GLU A 184 -4.86 -13.11 -9.76
N GLN A 185 -4.44 -11.99 -9.16
CA GLN A 185 -4.51 -11.81 -7.71
C GLN A 185 -5.95 -11.87 -7.18
N VAL A 186 -6.90 -11.28 -7.91
CA VAL A 186 -8.32 -11.30 -7.48
C VAL A 186 -8.84 -12.71 -7.52
N VAL A 187 -8.59 -13.46 -8.60
CA VAL A 187 -9.00 -14.86 -8.71
C VAL A 187 -8.37 -15.70 -7.60
N LEU A 188 -7.07 -15.53 -7.34
CA LEU A 188 -6.39 -16.24 -6.24
C LEU A 188 -7.02 -15.94 -4.88
N PHE A 189 -7.27 -14.67 -4.58
CA PHE A 189 -7.84 -14.27 -3.29
C PHE A 189 -9.29 -14.72 -3.12
N VAL A 190 -10.15 -14.46 -4.10
CA VAL A 190 -11.58 -14.79 -4.07
C VAL A 190 -11.78 -16.29 -3.88
N ASN A 191 -10.91 -17.13 -4.47
CA ASN A 191 -11.03 -18.58 -4.39
C ASN A 191 -10.21 -19.23 -3.26
N ASP A 192 -9.56 -18.44 -2.40
CA ASP A 192 -8.87 -18.95 -1.22
C ASP A 192 -9.88 -19.27 -0.11
N ARG A 193 -10.14 -20.57 0.10
CA ARG A 193 -11.08 -21.06 1.13
C ARG A 193 -10.68 -20.72 2.56
N SER A 194 -9.43 -20.36 2.81
CA SER A 194 -9.00 -19.88 4.13
C SER A 194 -9.45 -18.44 4.38
N LYS A 195 -9.89 -17.72 3.34
CA LYS A 195 -10.24 -16.31 3.38
C LYS A 195 -11.69 -16.06 2.95
N ASN A 196 -12.23 -16.89 2.07
CA ASN A 196 -13.58 -16.78 1.53
C ASN A 196 -14.20 -18.18 1.37
N ASP A 197 -15.35 -18.42 1.96
CA ASP A 197 -16.10 -19.67 1.87
C ASP A 197 -17.51 -19.37 1.36
N PHE A 198 -17.87 -19.96 0.22
CA PHE A 198 -19.11 -19.69 -0.48
C PHE A 198 -20.05 -20.89 -0.32
N LEU A 199 -21.04 -20.74 0.56
CA LEU A 199 -22.16 -21.67 0.70
C LEU A 199 -23.38 -21.10 -0.03
N GLU A 200 -24.37 -21.93 -0.32
CA GLU A 200 -25.53 -21.56 -1.16
C GLU A 200 -26.27 -20.30 -0.63
N ASP A 201 -26.51 -20.25 0.68
CA ASP A 201 -27.25 -19.17 1.37
C ASP A 201 -26.38 -18.31 2.30
N GLU A 202 -25.08 -18.59 2.41
CA GLU A 202 -24.17 -17.85 3.30
C GLU A 202 -22.79 -17.68 2.65
N LEU A 203 -22.33 -16.43 2.54
CA LEU A 203 -20.96 -16.10 2.15
C LEU A 203 -20.18 -15.73 3.39
N ARG A 204 -19.16 -16.52 3.72
CA ARG A 204 -18.20 -16.17 4.76
C ARG A 204 -16.96 -15.55 4.11
N LEU A 205 -16.79 -14.25 4.26
CA LEU A 205 -15.82 -13.46 3.50
C LEU A 205 -14.66 -12.94 4.37
N SER A 206 -13.57 -12.55 3.73
CA SER A 206 -12.48 -11.83 4.40
C SER A 206 -12.95 -10.46 4.93
N LYS A 207 -12.38 -9.99 6.05
CA LYS A 207 -12.66 -8.64 6.58
C LYS A 207 -12.30 -7.52 5.61
N ILE A 208 -11.49 -7.77 4.58
CA ILE A 208 -11.22 -6.79 3.50
C ILE A 208 -12.53 -6.29 2.88
N PHE A 209 -13.50 -7.17 2.63
CA PHE A 209 -14.80 -6.79 2.10
C PHE A 209 -15.66 -5.99 3.09
N SER A 210 -15.40 -6.12 4.41
CA SER A 210 -16.03 -5.30 5.44
C SER A 210 -15.40 -3.92 5.57
N TRP A 211 -14.06 -3.84 5.58
CA TRP A 211 -13.32 -2.59 5.79
C TRP A 211 -13.32 -1.69 4.55
N PHE A 212 -13.36 -2.29 3.36
CA PHE A 212 -13.24 -1.60 2.09
C PHE A 212 -14.46 -1.81 1.18
N GLY A 213 -15.62 -2.19 1.74
CA GLY A 213 -16.84 -2.50 0.98
C GLY A 213 -17.18 -1.47 -0.10
N GLY A 214 -17.11 -0.17 0.23
CA GLY A 214 -17.41 0.91 -0.71
C GLY A 214 -16.50 1.00 -1.93
N ASP A 215 -15.32 0.38 -1.92
CA ASP A 215 -14.43 0.33 -3.09
C ASP A 215 -14.88 -0.75 -4.10
N PHE A 216 -15.63 -1.76 -3.65
CA PHE A 216 -16.16 -2.85 -4.49
C PHE A 216 -17.56 -2.55 -5.06
N GLU A 217 -18.25 -1.57 -4.49
CA GLU A 217 -19.66 -1.27 -4.71
C GLU A 217 -19.94 -0.18 -5.78
N ASP A 218 -19.09 -0.08 -6.80
CA ASP A 218 -19.32 0.86 -7.92
C ASP A 218 -20.32 0.28 -8.94
N GLY A 219 -21.61 0.50 -8.69
CA GLY A 219 -22.71 0.05 -9.56
C GLY A 219 -23.03 -1.44 -9.45
N GLN A 220 -22.54 -2.10 -8.41
CA GLN A 220 -22.78 -3.52 -8.09
C GLN A 220 -22.66 -3.75 -6.58
N SER A 221 -23.07 -4.91 -6.11
CA SER A 221 -22.88 -5.42 -4.75
C SER A 221 -21.59 -6.24 -4.61
N ILE A 222 -21.14 -6.49 -3.37
CA ILE A 222 -20.00 -7.38 -3.09
C ILE A 222 -20.22 -8.80 -3.68
N PRO A 223 -21.37 -9.46 -3.50
CA PRO A 223 -21.65 -10.74 -4.16
C PRO A 223 -21.51 -10.68 -5.68
N GLU A 224 -22.01 -9.62 -6.33
CA GLU A 224 -21.87 -9.43 -7.78
C GLU A 224 -20.41 -9.23 -8.21
N PHE A 225 -19.61 -8.51 -7.42
CA PHE A 225 -18.16 -8.39 -7.65
C PHE A 225 -17.48 -9.76 -7.57
N LEU A 226 -17.76 -10.52 -6.50
CA LEU A 226 -17.16 -11.82 -6.23
C LEU A 226 -17.53 -12.86 -7.30
N GLN A 227 -18.78 -12.87 -7.76
CA GLN A 227 -19.28 -13.85 -8.73
C GLN A 227 -18.54 -13.79 -10.07
N LYS A 228 -17.93 -12.64 -10.43
CA LYS A 228 -17.09 -12.48 -11.63
C LYS A 228 -15.78 -13.28 -11.57
N TYR A 229 -15.28 -13.55 -10.37
CA TYR A 229 -13.96 -14.17 -10.13
C TYR A 229 -14.05 -15.51 -9.40
N SER A 230 -15.20 -15.86 -8.86
CA SER A 230 -15.45 -17.12 -8.15
C SER A 230 -15.50 -18.31 -9.10
N ASN A 231 -14.92 -19.43 -8.68
CA ASN A 231 -15.02 -20.73 -9.35
C ASN A 231 -16.32 -21.49 -9.03
N VAL A 232 -17.12 -20.97 -8.10
CA VAL A 232 -18.41 -21.53 -7.70
C VAL A 232 -19.51 -20.47 -7.78
N GLU A 233 -20.73 -20.91 -8.08
CA GLU A 233 -21.91 -20.06 -8.05
C GLU A 233 -22.51 -20.04 -6.64
N PHE A 234 -23.07 -18.91 -6.26
CA PHE A 234 -23.78 -18.71 -4.99
C PHE A 234 -24.93 -17.72 -5.18
N SER A 235 -25.86 -17.68 -4.22
CA SER A 235 -26.93 -16.68 -4.25
C SER A 235 -26.38 -15.28 -4.06
N LEU A 236 -26.76 -14.34 -4.93
CA LEU A 236 -26.42 -12.92 -4.75
C LEU A 236 -27.12 -12.29 -3.52
N ASP A 237 -28.17 -12.95 -3.01
CA ASP A 237 -28.92 -12.57 -1.82
C ASP A 237 -28.45 -13.31 -0.55
N ALA A 238 -27.34 -14.07 -0.62
CA ALA A 238 -26.80 -14.83 0.50
C ALA A 238 -26.40 -13.93 1.68
N ASP A 239 -26.56 -14.43 2.91
CA ASP A 239 -26.14 -13.73 4.13
C ASP A 239 -24.62 -13.59 4.16
N ILE A 240 -24.10 -12.40 4.50
CA ILE A 240 -22.67 -12.15 4.54
C ILE A 240 -22.17 -12.17 5.98
N LYS A 241 -21.24 -13.09 6.25
CA LYS A 241 -20.47 -13.13 7.50
C LYS A 241 -19.00 -12.89 7.19
N PHE A 242 -18.25 -12.48 8.21
CA PHE A 242 -16.82 -12.25 8.05
C PHE A 242 -16.00 -13.22 8.89
N PHE A 243 -14.89 -13.71 8.32
CA PHE A 243 -13.86 -14.40 9.09
C PHE A 243 -13.20 -13.45 10.10
N ASP A 244 -12.62 -14.01 11.16
CA ASP A 244 -11.65 -13.27 11.95
C ASP A 244 -10.37 -13.03 11.15
N TYR A 245 -9.71 -11.91 11.45
CA TYR A 245 -8.51 -11.50 10.73
C TYR A 245 -7.28 -11.87 11.54
N ASP A 246 -6.46 -12.74 10.98
CA ASP A 246 -5.25 -13.25 11.59
C ASP A 246 -4.10 -12.29 11.32
N TRP A 247 -3.73 -11.55 12.36
CA TRP A 247 -2.67 -10.54 12.33
C TRP A 247 -1.27 -11.10 12.49
N ARG A 248 -1.10 -12.42 12.65
CA ARG A 248 0.23 -13.03 12.68
C ARG A 248 0.97 -12.70 11.39
N LEU A 249 2.29 -12.55 11.48
CA LEU A 249 3.15 -12.23 10.36
C LEU A 249 3.06 -13.34 9.30
N ASN A 250 2.97 -12.97 8.01
CA ASN A 250 2.96 -13.90 6.88
C ASN A 250 4.35 -14.50 6.59
N SER A 251 4.92 -15.15 7.59
CA SER A 251 6.26 -15.75 7.57
C SER A 251 6.22 -17.21 7.10
N GLN A 252 7.26 -17.62 6.37
CA GLN A 252 7.51 -19.05 6.05
C GLN A 252 7.96 -19.86 7.27
N GLU A 253 8.54 -19.20 8.27
CA GLU A 253 8.92 -19.84 9.54
C GLU A 253 7.73 -19.77 10.49
N LEU A 254 7.16 -20.93 10.85
CA LEU A 254 6.15 -21.14 11.89
C LEU A 254 6.80 -21.49 13.23
#